data_AF-A0AB40DJV3-F1
#
_entry.id   AF-A0AB40DJV3-F1
#
_cell.length_a   1.000
_cell.length_b   1.000
_cell.length_c   1.000
_cell.angle_alpha   90.00
_cell.angle_beta   90.00
_cell.angle_gamma   90.00
#
_symmetry.space_group_name_H-M   'P 1'
#
loop_
_entity.id
_entity.type
_entity.pdbx_description
1 polymer ?
#
loop_
_entity_poly.entity_id
_entity_poly.type
_entity_poly.pdbx_seq_one_letter_code
_entity_poly.pdbx_strand_id
1 'polypeptide(L)'
;MGSAHSTRNVSRGTPQGGVLSPLLWVLVVNKLLSLLEEAGTKVVAYADDVVILLQGKFPQTLCNLMETALSTLSRWTAGCGLGVNPEKTELVLFTRKYKVPILVPPKLHQTSLTFSNQAKYLGVILDKKLLWTDNIQDRTRIGLFACKKAIGRKWGFSPMIVHWLYNAIVRPILLYGNIVWWPSLDKNCNLRILHKIQGSAELCNSGAFNTILDLQPLDQLAKSWASATALRLREAAAWTTGSTDPSNILSKHTSLSRSTDYVPPIVNFESRYKIFIPTRIDWHNLPHQFENAVDIYTDGSKLNSQTGGGVFSPELDIKVSFRLPDHCSVFQAEVMAIQEATTHLNTSVHQGIDIFIISDSQAALRALDSYTMSSKTISECRKSLNEMATHLRINLIWTRDKSVVNLSAKQASKSFPPRSISRSPNQTDAVNIQTDIVNNRSPKRALSPLM
;
A
#
# COMPACT_ATOMS: atom_id res chain seq x y z
N MET A 1 49.88 0.11 -23.80
CA MET A 1 49.15 1.31 -24.28
C MET A 1 47.70 1.15 -23.91
N GLY A 2 47.01 2.01 -23.18
CA GLY A 2 47.37 3.18 -22.38
C GLY A 2 46.15 3.39 -21.47
N SER A 3 46.32 3.29 -20.16
CA SER A 3 45.28 3.63 -19.19
C SER A 3 45.21 5.16 -19.08
N ALA A 4 44.63 5.80 -20.09
CA ALA A 4 44.33 7.21 -20.04
C ALA A 4 43.18 7.42 -19.04
N HIS A 5 43.51 7.93 -17.86
CA HIS A 5 42.51 8.46 -16.93
C HIS A 5 42.42 9.97 -17.11
N SER A 6 41.22 10.44 -17.43
CA SER A 6 40.89 11.86 -17.52
C SER A 6 39.97 12.20 -16.36
N THR A 7 40.44 13.06 -15.46
CA THR A 7 39.64 13.61 -14.36
C THR A 7 39.00 14.92 -14.81
N ARG A 8 37.68 15.07 -14.57
CA ARG A 8 36.94 16.30 -14.85
C ARG A 8 36.26 16.76 -13.57
N ASN A 9 36.49 18.01 -13.18
CA ASN A 9 35.77 18.62 -12.07
C ASN A 9 34.35 18.97 -12.52
N VAL A 10 33.36 18.37 -11.85
CA VAL A 10 31.94 18.68 -12.07
C VAL A 10 31.60 19.88 -11.20
N SER A 11 31.44 21.05 -11.82
CA SER A 11 31.15 22.32 -11.13
C SER A 11 29.64 22.60 -10.99
N ARG A 12 28.78 21.80 -11.63
CA ARG A 12 27.32 21.97 -11.62
C ARG A 12 26.62 20.62 -11.53
N GLY A 13 25.57 20.57 -10.69
CA GLY A 13 24.77 19.38 -10.46
C GLY A 13 25.19 18.61 -9.21
N THR A 14 24.42 17.58 -8.89
CA THR A 14 24.68 16.68 -7.76
C THR A 14 25.29 15.38 -8.27
N PRO A 15 26.22 14.74 -7.53
CA PRO A 15 26.83 13.50 -7.97
C PRO A 15 25.78 12.39 -8.09
N GLN A 16 25.89 11.58 -9.16
CA GLN A 16 25.06 10.39 -9.30
C GLN A 16 25.40 9.40 -8.18
N GLY A 17 24.37 8.88 -7.50
CA GLY A 17 24.54 8.04 -6.31
C GLY A 17 24.82 8.81 -5.02
N GLY A 18 24.85 10.15 -5.06
CA GLY A 18 24.90 10.96 -3.84
C GLY A 18 23.62 10.81 -3.02
N VAL A 19 23.77 10.60 -1.71
CA VAL A 19 22.66 10.37 -0.77
C VAL A 19 21.67 11.55 -0.75
N LEU A 20 22.19 12.78 -0.85
CA LEU A 20 21.39 14.01 -0.83
C LEU A 20 20.90 14.45 -2.22
N SER A 21 21.39 13.83 -3.29
CA SER A 21 21.09 14.24 -4.67
C SER A 21 19.57 14.25 -4.96
N PRO A 22 18.78 13.22 -4.57
CA PRO A 22 17.33 13.24 -4.78
C PRO A 22 16.63 14.34 -4.00
N LEU A 23 17.02 14.59 -2.75
CA LEU A 23 16.41 15.63 -1.91
C LEU A 23 16.66 17.03 -2.49
N LEU A 24 17.90 17.30 -2.89
CA LEU A 24 18.25 18.58 -3.53
C LEU A 24 17.48 18.76 -4.84
N TRP A 25 17.34 17.71 -5.64
CA TRP A 25 16.52 17.75 -6.85
C TRP A 25 15.06 18.10 -6.55
N VAL A 26 14.45 17.46 -5.53
CA VAL A 26 13.07 17.77 -5.11
C VAL A 26 12.92 19.23 -4.71
N LEU A 27 13.85 19.77 -3.89
CA LEU A 27 13.81 21.18 -3.46
C LEU A 27 13.88 22.15 -4.63
N VAL A 28 14.72 21.86 -5.62
CA VAL A 28 14.87 22.70 -6.82
C VAL A 28 13.61 22.64 -7.68
N VAL A 29 13.13 21.44 -8.00
CA VAL A 29 11.98 21.25 -8.90
C VAL A 29 10.67 21.70 -8.26
N ASN A 30 10.55 21.71 -6.93
CA ASN A 30 9.34 22.18 -6.24
C ASN A 30 8.93 23.60 -6.66
N LYS A 31 9.90 24.51 -6.89
CA LYS A 31 9.62 25.86 -7.38
C LYS A 31 8.96 25.85 -8.77
N LEU A 32 9.41 24.98 -9.66
CA LEU A 32 8.81 24.81 -10.99
C LEU A 32 7.38 24.28 -10.86
N LEU A 33 7.16 23.29 -9.99
CA LEU A 33 5.85 22.71 -9.77
C LEU A 33 4.85 23.77 -9.30
N SER A 34 5.19 24.56 -8.28
CA SER A 34 4.33 25.63 -7.78
C SER A 34 3.97 26.66 -8.87
N LEU A 35 4.94 27.10 -9.68
CA LEU A 35 4.68 28.06 -10.76
C LEU A 35 3.70 27.53 -11.81
N LEU A 36 3.76 26.23 -12.12
CA LEU A 36 2.87 25.59 -13.08
C LEU A 36 1.49 25.31 -12.48
N GLU A 37 1.40 24.96 -11.20
CA GLU A 37 0.14 24.78 -10.48
C GLU A 37 -0.63 26.09 -10.30
N GLU A 38 0.06 27.18 -9.96
CA GLU A 38 -0.50 28.53 -9.90
C GLU A 38 -1.10 28.99 -11.25
N ALA A 39 -0.53 28.51 -12.36
CA ALA A 39 -1.06 28.73 -13.70
C ALA A 39 -2.28 27.85 -14.07
N GLY A 40 -2.79 27.04 -13.11
CA GLY A 40 -3.95 26.18 -13.29
C GLY A 40 -3.65 24.88 -14.04
N THR A 41 -2.38 24.44 -14.09
CA THR A 41 -2.01 23.15 -14.67
C THR A 41 -1.80 22.11 -13.56
N LYS A 42 -2.08 20.84 -13.83
CA LYS A 42 -1.68 19.76 -12.92
C LYS A 42 -0.33 19.25 -13.39
N VAL A 43 0.69 19.35 -12.55
CA VAL A 43 2.05 18.92 -12.90
C VAL A 43 2.53 17.85 -11.93
N VAL A 44 3.27 16.87 -12.45
CA VAL A 44 3.94 15.84 -11.66
C VAL A 44 5.35 15.71 -12.20
N ALA A 45 6.34 15.64 -11.31
CA ALA A 45 7.72 15.38 -11.68
C ALA A 45 8.27 14.18 -10.92
N TYR A 46 9.08 13.37 -11.60
CA TYR A 46 9.79 12.24 -11.02
C TYR A 46 11.17 12.15 -11.68
N ALA A 47 12.23 12.47 -10.94
CA ALA A 47 13.59 12.53 -11.46
C ALA A 47 13.70 13.40 -12.73
N ASP A 48 14.04 12.86 -13.88
CA ASP A 48 14.15 13.61 -15.12
C ASP A 48 12.82 13.75 -15.89
N ASP A 49 11.77 13.02 -15.49
CA ASP A 49 10.46 13.07 -16.13
C ASP A 49 9.57 14.15 -15.51
N VAL A 50 9.01 15.04 -16.35
CA VAL A 50 8.00 16.04 -15.96
C VAL A 50 6.76 15.87 -16.83
N VAL A 51 5.60 15.71 -16.19
CA VAL A 51 4.29 15.53 -16.83
C VAL A 51 3.41 16.72 -16.52
N ILE A 52 2.95 17.41 -17.56
CA ILE A 52 1.98 18.51 -17.47
C ILE A 52 0.63 18.01 -17.98
N LEU A 53 -0.40 18.14 -17.16
CA LEU A 53 -1.77 17.71 -17.44
C LEU A 53 -2.71 18.91 -17.43
N LEU A 54 -3.50 19.01 -18.49
CA LEU A 54 -4.54 20.02 -18.66
C LEU A 54 -5.86 19.34 -19.02
N GLN A 55 -6.96 19.83 -18.44
CA GLN A 55 -8.30 19.31 -18.69
C GLN A 55 -9.24 20.45 -19.11
N GLY A 56 -10.04 20.22 -20.14
CA GLY A 56 -11.01 21.20 -20.62
C GLY A 56 -11.90 20.71 -21.75
N LYS A 57 -12.91 21.51 -22.11
CA LYS A 57 -13.92 21.15 -23.13
C LYS A 57 -13.46 21.42 -24.57
N PHE A 58 -12.57 22.40 -24.74
CA PHE A 58 -12.15 22.95 -26.02
C PHE A 58 -10.67 22.60 -26.30
N PRO A 59 -10.37 21.68 -27.23
CA PRO A 59 -9.00 21.21 -27.44
C PRO A 59 -8.02 22.31 -27.89
N GLN A 60 -8.46 23.29 -28.68
CA GLN A 60 -7.58 24.39 -29.09
C GLN A 60 -7.21 25.29 -27.91
N THR A 61 -8.16 25.61 -27.02
CA THR A 61 -7.87 26.34 -25.79
C THR A 61 -6.86 25.58 -24.93
N LEU A 62 -6.95 24.25 -24.85
CA LEU A 62 -5.97 23.43 -24.16
C LEU A 62 -4.59 23.49 -24.79
N CYS A 63 -4.49 23.53 -26.13
CA CYS A 63 -3.20 23.72 -26.82
C CYS A 63 -2.57 25.08 -26.46
N ASN A 64 -3.37 26.15 -26.46
CA ASN A 64 -2.89 27.49 -26.11
C ASN A 64 -2.43 27.58 -24.64
N LEU A 65 -3.18 26.96 -23.72
CA LEU A 65 -2.79 26.86 -22.31
C LEU A 65 -1.53 26.00 -22.13
N MET A 66 -1.41 24.90 -22.88
CA MET A 66 -0.21 24.07 -22.88
C MET A 66 1.01 24.84 -23.36
N GLU A 67 0.88 25.64 -24.42
CA GLU A 67 1.97 26.51 -24.90
C GLU A 67 2.41 27.52 -23.85
N THR A 68 1.46 28.08 -23.10
CA THR A 68 1.76 28.97 -21.97
C THR A 68 2.52 28.23 -20.86
N ALA A 69 2.09 27.03 -20.50
CA ALA A 69 2.77 26.19 -19.52
C ALA A 69 4.20 25.81 -19.96
N LEU A 70 4.37 25.41 -21.22
CA LEU A 70 5.66 25.09 -21.82
C LEU A 70 6.60 26.32 -21.88
N SER A 71 6.04 27.52 -22.10
CA SER A 71 6.80 28.77 -22.05
C SER A 71 7.31 29.09 -20.64
N THR A 72 6.47 28.88 -19.62
CA THR A 72 6.86 29.02 -18.21
C THR A 72 7.94 28.01 -17.83
N LEU A 73 7.77 26.74 -18.22
CA LEU A 73 8.77 25.68 -18.05
C LEU A 73 10.11 26.07 -18.69
N SER A 74 10.08 26.49 -19.96
CA SER A 74 11.27 26.88 -20.72
C SER A 74 12.03 28.06 -20.11
N ARG A 75 11.30 29.07 -19.62
CA ARG A 75 11.90 30.22 -18.95
C ARG A 75 12.57 29.83 -17.63
N TRP A 76 11.91 28.96 -16.85
CA TRP A 76 12.46 28.48 -15.59
C TRP A 76 13.71 27.61 -15.82
N THR A 77 13.65 26.65 -16.76
CA THR A 77 14.79 25.77 -17.07
C THR A 77 15.99 26.57 -17.56
N ALA A 78 15.77 27.57 -18.44
CA ALA A 78 16.82 28.47 -18.88
C ALA A 78 17.49 29.23 -17.72
N GLY A 79 16.68 29.72 -16.76
CA GLY A 79 17.19 30.36 -15.53
C GLY A 79 18.02 29.43 -14.64
N CYS A 80 17.74 28.13 -14.67
CA CYS A 80 18.52 27.10 -13.99
C CYS A 80 19.71 26.57 -14.82
N GLY A 81 19.92 27.05 -16.05
CA GLY A 81 20.93 26.54 -16.97
C GLY A 81 20.61 25.15 -17.53
N LEU A 82 19.34 24.76 -17.54
CA LEU A 82 18.80 23.53 -18.13
C LEU A 82 18.07 23.83 -19.45
N GLY A 83 17.96 22.83 -20.31
CA GLY A 83 17.21 22.92 -21.58
C GLY A 83 16.19 21.80 -21.71
N VAL A 84 15.03 22.11 -22.28
CA VAL A 84 14.00 21.11 -22.62
C VAL A 84 14.18 20.74 -24.10
N ASN A 85 14.25 19.44 -24.40
CA ASN A 85 14.40 18.97 -25.78
C ASN A 85 13.01 18.72 -26.41
N PRO A 86 12.61 19.46 -27.46
CA PRO A 86 11.35 19.24 -28.15
C PRO A 86 11.21 17.82 -28.75
N GLU A 87 12.28 17.21 -29.22
CA GLU A 87 12.24 15.87 -29.83
C GLU A 87 11.99 14.76 -28.80
N LYS A 88 12.36 14.99 -27.54
CA LYS A 88 12.10 14.08 -26.43
C LYS A 88 10.75 14.34 -25.75
N THR A 89 10.04 15.40 -26.15
CA THR A 89 8.78 15.80 -25.54
C THR A 89 7.62 15.09 -26.22
N GLU A 90 6.91 14.24 -25.47
CA GLU A 90 5.73 13.54 -25.98
C GLU A 90 4.45 14.32 -25.67
N LEU A 91 3.67 14.67 -26.69
CA LEU A 91 2.36 15.32 -26.55
C LEU A 91 1.24 14.37 -26.94
N VAL A 92 0.37 14.01 -25.99
CA VAL A 92 -0.77 13.11 -26.24
C VAL A 92 -2.08 13.78 -25.88
N LEU A 93 -3.03 13.77 -26.82
CA LEU A 93 -4.40 14.25 -26.60
C LEU A 93 -5.32 13.08 -26.24
N PHE A 94 -5.80 13.08 -24.99
CA PHE A 94 -6.81 12.13 -24.53
C PHE A 94 -8.21 12.70 -24.73
N THR A 95 -9.04 12.01 -25.53
CA THR A 95 -10.42 12.46 -25.79
C THR A 95 -11.35 11.31 -26.15
N ARG A 96 -12.62 11.47 -25.76
CA ARG A 96 -13.72 10.57 -26.17
C ARG A 96 -14.44 11.06 -27.43
N LYS A 97 -14.09 12.24 -27.97
CA LYS A 97 -14.71 12.78 -29.18
C LYS A 97 -14.33 11.90 -30.38
N TYR A 98 -15.34 11.48 -31.14
CA TYR A 98 -15.14 10.70 -32.36
C TYR A 98 -14.42 11.52 -33.45
N LYS A 99 -14.79 12.79 -33.62
CA LYS A 99 -14.11 13.74 -34.51
C LYS A 99 -13.39 14.79 -33.68
N VAL A 100 -12.08 14.85 -33.83
CA VAL A 100 -11.24 15.92 -33.28
C VAL A 100 -11.02 16.94 -34.40
N PRO A 101 -11.28 18.23 -34.17
CA PRO A 101 -10.99 19.26 -35.17
C PRO A 101 -9.48 19.32 -35.44
N ILE A 102 -9.08 19.90 -36.57
CA ILE A 102 -7.66 20.19 -36.84
C ILE A 102 -7.19 21.18 -35.78
N LEU A 103 -6.13 20.81 -35.05
CA LEU A 103 -5.57 21.61 -33.96
C LEU A 103 -4.27 22.23 -34.41
N VAL A 104 -4.04 23.47 -33.98
CA VAL A 104 -2.70 24.05 -33.99
C VAL A 104 -2.00 23.54 -32.74
N PRO A 105 -0.97 22.69 -32.88
CA PRO A 105 -0.26 22.14 -31.74
C PRO A 105 0.55 23.23 -31.00
N PRO A 106 0.77 23.05 -29.69
CA PRO A 106 1.58 23.98 -28.92
C PRO A 106 3.03 23.99 -29.40
N LYS A 107 3.64 25.16 -29.34
CA LYS A 107 5.07 25.34 -29.63
C LYS A 107 5.89 25.26 -28.36
N LEU A 108 7.05 24.61 -28.45
CA LEU A 108 8.11 24.67 -27.45
C LEU A 108 9.29 25.42 -28.06
N HIS A 109 9.61 26.58 -27.49
CA HIS A 109 10.52 27.56 -28.11
C HIS A 109 9.99 28.02 -29.49
N GLN A 110 10.61 27.55 -30.57
CA GLN A 110 10.19 27.80 -31.96
C GLN A 110 9.74 26.53 -32.68
N THR A 111 9.81 25.38 -32.02
CA THR A 111 9.49 24.08 -32.60
C THR A 111 8.05 23.71 -32.25
N SER A 112 7.24 23.48 -33.28
CA SER A 112 5.91 22.93 -33.13
C SER A 112 5.98 21.49 -32.64
N LEU A 113 5.34 21.18 -31.52
CA LEU A 113 5.24 19.80 -31.05
C LEU A 113 4.31 18.99 -31.97
N THR A 114 4.50 17.68 -31.99
CA THR A 114 3.66 16.76 -32.76
C THR A 114 2.80 15.93 -31.81
N PHE A 115 1.54 15.69 -32.19
CA PHE A 115 0.68 14.80 -31.45
C PHE A 115 1.11 13.35 -31.65
N SER A 116 1.41 12.65 -30.56
CA SER A 116 1.62 11.22 -30.52
C SER A 116 0.33 10.46 -30.20
N ASN A 117 0.25 9.21 -30.68
CA ASN A 117 -0.84 8.30 -30.33
C ASN A 117 -0.65 7.63 -28.97
N GLN A 118 0.56 7.68 -28.42
CA GLN A 118 0.92 7.07 -27.15
C GLN A 118 2.03 7.85 -26.45
N ALA A 119 2.11 7.75 -25.13
CA ALA A 119 3.24 8.23 -24.35
C ALA A 119 3.73 7.15 -23.39
N LYS A 120 5.04 7.09 -23.16
CA LYS A 120 5.62 6.18 -22.17
C LYS A 120 6.00 6.98 -20.93
N TYR A 121 5.35 6.69 -19.81
CA TYR A 121 5.62 7.36 -18.53
C TYR A 121 5.88 6.32 -17.44
N LEU A 122 7.03 6.43 -16.76
CA LEU A 122 7.49 5.48 -15.72
C LEU A 122 7.37 4.01 -16.16
N GLY A 123 7.66 3.74 -17.42
CA GLY A 123 7.57 2.39 -17.98
C GLY A 123 6.17 1.89 -18.31
N VAL A 124 5.11 2.70 -18.16
CA VAL A 124 3.73 2.41 -18.60
C VAL A 124 3.44 3.13 -19.91
N ILE A 125 2.86 2.42 -20.88
CA ILE A 125 2.44 3.01 -22.16
C ILE A 125 0.98 3.45 -22.05
N LEU A 126 0.73 4.74 -22.23
CA LEU A 126 -0.59 5.35 -22.26
C LEU A 126 -0.97 5.65 -23.72
N ASP A 127 -1.84 4.84 -24.31
CA ASP A 127 -2.40 5.13 -25.62
C ASP A 127 -3.51 6.20 -25.52
N LYS A 128 -3.72 6.98 -26.58
CA LYS A 128 -4.70 8.09 -26.62
C LYS A 128 -6.14 7.70 -26.25
N LYS A 129 -6.49 6.41 -26.33
CA LYS A 129 -7.81 5.86 -26.01
C LYS A 129 -7.82 5.10 -24.67
N LEU A 130 -6.68 5.00 -23.98
CA LEU A 130 -6.49 4.21 -22.76
C LEU A 130 -7.03 2.78 -22.91
N LEU A 131 -6.73 2.14 -24.04
CA LEU A 131 -7.05 0.74 -24.32
C LEU A 131 -6.08 -0.24 -23.64
N TRP A 132 -4.85 0.21 -23.39
CA TRP A 132 -3.76 -0.51 -22.72
C TRP A 132 -3.22 -1.74 -23.47
N THR A 133 -3.70 -2.01 -24.69
CA THR A 133 -3.29 -3.17 -25.48
C THR A 133 -1.79 -3.14 -25.80
N ASP A 134 -1.25 -1.99 -26.21
CA ASP A 134 0.17 -1.83 -26.53
C ASP A 134 1.05 -1.99 -25.27
N ASN A 135 0.60 -1.47 -24.12
CA ASN A 135 1.26 -1.68 -22.83
C ASN A 135 1.34 -3.17 -22.46
N ILE A 136 0.25 -3.91 -22.61
CA ILE A 136 0.23 -5.35 -22.32
C ILE A 136 1.15 -6.08 -23.29
N GLN A 137 1.10 -5.78 -24.58
CA GLN A 137 1.95 -6.43 -25.58
C GLN A 137 3.45 -6.15 -25.37
N ASP A 138 3.83 -4.93 -25.02
CA ASP A 138 5.23 -4.59 -24.73
C ASP A 138 5.77 -5.39 -23.55
N ARG A 139 5.02 -5.42 -22.43
CA ARG A 139 5.39 -6.21 -21.24
C ARG A 139 5.43 -7.70 -21.52
N THR A 140 4.47 -8.16 -22.30
CA THR A 140 4.41 -9.54 -22.80
C THR A 140 5.70 -9.91 -23.51
N ARG A 141 6.14 -9.05 -24.43
CA ARG A 141 7.39 -9.26 -25.17
C ARG A 141 8.59 -9.31 -24.24
N ILE A 142 8.72 -8.37 -23.31
CA ILE A 142 9.84 -8.32 -22.36
C ILE A 142 9.86 -9.57 -21.48
N GLY A 143 8.72 -9.91 -20.86
CA GLY A 143 8.59 -11.08 -19.98
C GLY A 143 8.78 -12.42 -20.70
N LEU A 144 8.19 -12.60 -21.89
CA LEU A 144 8.36 -13.82 -22.68
C LEU A 144 9.78 -13.97 -23.24
N PHE A 145 10.42 -12.88 -23.66
CA PHE A 145 11.77 -12.94 -24.20
C PHE A 145 12.78 -13.39 -23.12
N ALA A 146 12.60 -12.93 -21.88
CA ALA A 146 13.39 -13.39 -20.74
C ALA A 146 13.26 -14.91 -20.52
N CYS A 147 12.04 -15.47 -20.57
CA CYS A 147 11.83 -16.92 -20.42
C CYS A 147 12.30 -17.74 -21.63
N LYS A 148 11.98 -17.31 -22.86
CA LYS A 148 12.32 -18.05 -24.09
C LYS A 148 13.82 -18.17 -24.31
N LYS A 149 14.61 -17.21 -23.83
CA LYS A 149 16.07 -17.25 -23.94
C LYS A 149 16.71 -18.20 -22.92
N ALA A 150 16.04 -18.46 -21.80
CA ALA A 150 16.54 -19.27 -20.70
C ALA A 150 16.14 -20.76 -20.79
N ILE A 151 15.10 -21.10 -21.56
CA ILE A 151 14.50 -22.44 -21.58
C ILE A 151 14.15 -22.85 -23.02
N GLY A 152 14.73 -23.96 -23.48
CA GLY A 152 14.39 -24.62 -24.74
C GLY A 152 13.36 -25.74 -24.59
N ARG A 153 12.89 -26.30 -25.71
CA ARG A 153 11.90 -27.41 -25.70
C ARG A 153 12.43 -28.74 -25.19
N LYS A 154 13.75 -28.95 -25.26
CA LYS A 154 14.44 -30.21 -24.90
C LYS A 154 15.57 -30.02 -23.88
N TRP A 155 15.81 -28.77 -23.46
CA TRP A 155 16.90 -28.38 -22.59
C TRP A 155 16.46 -27.15 -21.80
N GLY A 156 16.88 -27.02 -20.56
CA GLY A 156 16.47 -25.90 -19.72
C GLY A 156 16.52 -26.26 -18.24
N PHE A 157 15.97 -25.38 -17.43
CA PHE A 157 15.91 -25.55 -15.99
C PHE A 157 14.84 -26.55 -15.56
N SER A 158 15.00 -27.11 -14.35
CA SER A 158 13.98 -27.95 -13.75
C SER A 158 12.66 -27.16 -13.60
N PRO A 159 11.50 -27.82 -13.66
CA PRO A 159 10.21 -27.13 -13.61
C PRO A 159 10.05 -26.22 -12.36
N MET A 160 10.63 -26.63 -11.23
CA MET A 160 10.64 -25.83 -9.98
C MET A 160 11.40 -24.52 -10.13
N ILE A 161 12.58 -24.53 -10.78
CA ILE A 161 13.36 -23.32 -11.04
C ILE A 161 12.63 -22.43 -12.04
N VAL A 162 12.00 -23.00 -13.06
CA VAL A 162 11.21 -22.22 -14.03
C VAL A 162 10.00 -21.56 -13.35
N HIS A 163 9.31 -22.27 -12.44
CA HIS A 163 8.23 -21.70 -11.65
C HIS A 163 8.71 -20.50 -10.82
N TRP A 164 9.86 -20.66 -10.15
CA TRP A 164 10.47 -19.59 -9.40
C TRP A 164 10.82 -18.40 -10.30
N LEU A 165 11.45 -18.64 -11.45
CA LEU A 165 11.81 -17.61 -12.43
C LEU A 165 10.58 -16.86 -12.94
N TYR A 166 9.50 -17.57 -13.24
CA TYR A 166 8.24 -16.97 -13.65
C TYR A 166 7.66 -16.08 -12.56
N ASN A 167 7.61 -16.55 -11.32
CA ASN A 167 7.06 -15.79 -10.19
C ASN A 167 7.92 -14.59 -9.78
N ALA A 168 9.24 -14.74 -9.85
CA ALA A 168 10.19 -13.73 -9.38
C ALA A 168 10.55 -12.69 -10.45
N ILE A 169 10.51 -13.03 -11.74
CA ILE A 169 10.94 -12.13 -12.83
C ILE A 169 9.79 -11.79 -13.76
N VAL A 170 9.17 -12.78 -14.39
CA VAL A 170 8.18 -12.53 -15.45
C VAL A 170 6.91 -11.91 -14.91
N ARG A 171 6.35 -12.47 -13.84
CA ARG A 171 5.11 -12.00 -13.22
C ARG A 171 5.22 -10.53 -12.76
N PRO A 172 6.28 -10.08 -12.05
CA PRO A 172 6.45 -8.66 -11.72
C PRO A 172 6.55 -7.74 -12.95
N ILE A 173 7.25 -8.15 -14.01
CA ILE A 173 7.36 -7.38 -15.25
C ILE A 173 5.99 -7.23 -15.93
N LEU A 174 5.23 -8.33 -16.02
CA LEU A 174 3.91 -8.35 -16.63
C LEU A 174 2.91 -7.50 -15.85
N LEU A 175 2.91 -7.58 -14.51
CA LEU A 175 1.96 -6.94 -13.63
C LEU A 175 2.40 -5.55 -13.12
N TYR A 176 3.51 -5.02 -13.61
CA TYR A 176 3.97 -3.69 -13.26
C TYR A 176 2.94 -2.62 -13.67
N GLY A 177 2.64 -1.70 -12.75
CA GLY A 177 1.67 -0.62 -12.98
C GLY A 177 0.22 -1.09 -13.12
N ASN A 178 -0.09 -2.34 -12.76
CA ASN A 178 -1.42 -2.95 -12.96
C ASN A 178 -2.58 -2.16 -12.34
N ILE A 179 -2.38 -1.44 -11.23
CA ILE A 179 -3.41 -0.53 -10.69
C ILE A 179 -3.90 0.52 -11.70
N VAL A 180 -3.07 0.92 -12.66
CA VAL A 180 -3.42 1.90 -13.69
C VAL A 180 -4.20 1.25 -14.85
N TRP A 181 -3.77 0.07 -15.29
CA TRP A 181 -4.28 -0.57 -16.51
C TRP A 181 -5.21 -1.76 -16.28
N TRP A 182 -5.51 -2.15 -15.03
CA TRP A 182 -6.43 -3.27 -14.74
C TRP A 182 -7.80 -3.19 -15.43
N PRO A 183 -8.42 -2.02 -15.71
CA PRO A 183 -9.72 -1.99 -16.39
C PRO A 183 -9.68 -2.63 -17.78
N SER A 184 -8.49 -2.71 -18.38
CA SER A 184 -8.27 -3.40 -19.65
C SER A 184 -8.48 -4.92 -19.56
N LEU A 185 -8.43 -5.51 -18.36
CA LEU A 185 -8.67 -6.93 -18.10
C LEU A 185 -10.14 -7.33 -18.20
N ASP A 186 -11.07 -6.37 -18.25
CA ASP A 186 -12.47 -6.67 -18.53
C ASP A 186 -12.72 -6.87 -20.04
N LYS A 187 -11.71 -6.62 -20.89
CA LYS A 187 -11.79 -6.79 -22.35
C LYS A 187 -11.23 -8.14 -22.78
N ASN A 188 -12.05 -8.94 -23.48
CA ASN A 188 -11.67 -10.27 -23.98
C ASN A 188 -10.41 -10.29 -24.86
N CYS A 189 -10.16 -9.25 -25.66
CA CYS A 189 -8.96 -9.18 -26.50
C CYS A 189 -7.66 -9.13 -25.69
N ASN A 190 -7.64 -8.39 -24.59
CA ASN A 190 -6.48 -8.26 -23.73
C ASN A 190 -6.28 -9.50 -22.85
N LEU A 191 -7.38 -10.11 -22.37
CA LEU A 191 -7.34 -11.39 -21.66
C LEU A 191 -6.71 -12.49 -22.53
N ARG A 192 -7.08 -12.58 -23.80
CA ARG A 192 -6.48 -13.55 -24.75
C ARG A 192 -4.97 -13.37 -24.86
N ILE A 193 -4.46 -12.13 -24.84
CA ILE A 193 -3.03 -11.85 -24.88
C ILE A 193 -2.36 -12.39 -23.61
N LEU A 194 -2.93 -12.10 -22.43
CA LEU A 194 -2.39 -12.57 -21.14
C LEU A 194 -2.43 -14.11 -21.01
N HIS A 195 -3.55 -14.74 -21.35
CA HIS A 195 -3.65 -16.21 -21.30
C HIS A 195 -2.70 -16.89 -22.29
N LYS A 196 -2.45 -16.29 -23.46
CA LYS A 196 -1.45 -16.82 -24.41
C LYS A 196 -0.05 -16.85 -23.81
N ILE A 197 0.29 -15.88 -22.95
CA ILE A 197 1.59 -15.83 -22.26
C ILE A 197 1.67 -16.91 -21.21
N GLN A 198 0.64 -16.98 -20.37
CA GLN A 198 0.53 -17.97 -19.31
C GLN A 198 0.64 -19.39 -19.92
N GLY A 199 -0.14 -19.68 -20.97
CA GLY A 199 -0.04 -20.93 -21.72
C GLY A 199 1.31 -21.15 -22.40
N SER A 200 1.99 -20.11 -22.89
CA SER A 200 3.35 -20.25 -23.46
C SER A 200 4.41 -20.57 -22.41
N ALA A 201 4.30 -20.00 -21.21
CA ALA A 201 5.17 -20.33 -20.08
C ALA A 201 4.90 -21.76 -19.58
N GLU A 202 3.64 -22.20 -19.60
CA GLU A 202 3.22 -23.56 -19.27
C GLU A 202 3.70 -24.60 -20.30
N LEU A 203 3.66 -24.27 -21.61
CA LEU A 203 4.15 -25.15 -22.68
C LEU A 203 5.67 -25.39 -22.62
N CYS A 204 6.45 -24.47 -22.04
CA CYS A 204 7.86 -24.67 -21.76
C CYS A 204 8.11 -25.70 -20.64
N ASN A 205 7.10 -25.98 -19.80
CA ASN A 205 7.15 -26.93 -18.71
C ASN A 205 6.07 -27.99 -18.91
N SER A 206 6.34 -29.01 -19.74
CA SER A 206 5.56 -30.26 -19.88
C SER A 206 4.12 -30.16 -19.36
N GLY A 207 3.15 -29.85 -20.23
CA GLY A 207 1.80 -29.29 -19.96
C GLY A 207 0.90 -29.82 -18.81
N ALA A 208 1.36 -30.73 -17.95
CA ALA A 208 0.78 -31.15 -16.68
C ALA A 208 1.04 -30.17 -15.50
N PHE A 209 1.75 -29.06 -15.69
CA PHE A 209 2.28 -28.25 -14.60
C PHE A 209 1.25 -27.39 -13.84
N ASN A 210 0.19 -26.93 -14.52
CA ASN A 210 -0.90 -26.17 -13.86
C ASN A 210 -1.69 -27.01 -12.86
N THR A 211 -1.92 -28.28 -13.18
CA THR A 211 -2.66 -29.22 -12.34
C THR A 211 -1.86 -29.65 -11.11
N ILE A 212 -0.54 -29.50 -11.15
CA ILE A 212 0.39 -29.91 -10.07
C ILE A 212 0.72 -28.74 -9.12
N LEU A 213 0.60 -27.48 -9.56
CA LEU A 213 1.04 -26.30 -8.78
C LEU A 213 -0.02 -25.21 -8.53
N ASP A 214 -1.31 -25.47 -8.78
CA ASP A 214 -2.42 -24.54 -8.47
C ASP A 214 -2.15 -23.10 -8.94
N LEU A 215 -1.66 -22.96 -10.18
CA LEU A 215 -1.37 -21.64 -10.73
C LEU A 215 -2.68 -20.87 -10.96
N GLN A 216 -2.96 -19.92 -10.06
CA GLN A 216 -4.08 -19.00 -10.19
C GLN A 216 -4.03 -18.29 -11.56
N PRO A 217 -5.16 -18.16 -12.27
CA PRO A 217 -5.23 -17.41 -13.52
C PRO A 217 -4.66 -16.00 -13.38
N LEU A 218 -3.80 -15.60 -14.32
CA LEU A 218 -3.05 -14.33 -14.23
C LEU A 218 -3.96 -13.11 -14.15
N ASP A 219 -5.13 -13.16 -14.78
CA ASP A 219 -6.15 -12.11 -14.76
C ASP A 219 -6.80 -11.97 -13.38
N GLN A 220 -7.13 -13.08 -12.71
CA GLN A 220 -7.66 -13.06 -11.34
C GLN A 220 -6.62 -12.55 -10.35
N LEU A 221 -5.36 -13.00 -10.50
CA LEU A 221 -4.25 -12.53 -9.69
C LEU A 221 -4.03 -11.02 -9.90
N ALA A 222 -4.04 -10.56 -11.14
CA ALA A 222 -3.92 -9.14 -11.46
C ALA A 222 -5.05 -8.32 -10.83
N LYS A 223 -6.31 -8.79 -10.91
CA LYS A 223 -7.43 -8.11 -10.24
C LYS A 223 -7.28 -8.09 -8.72
N SER A 224 -6.82 -9.18 -8.12
CA SER A 224 -6.50 -9.25 -6.69
C SER A 224 -5.39 -8.27 -6.27
N TRP A 225 -4.31 -8.19 -7.05
CA TRP A 225 -3.20 -7.26 -6.74
C TRP A 225 -3.58 -5.80 -6.96
N ALA A 226 -4.34 -5.50 -8.01
CA ALA A 226 -4.86 -4.15 -8.24
C ALA A 226 -5.81 -3.73 -7.11
N SER A 227 -6.68 -4.62 -6.64
CA SER A 227 -7.60 -4.31 -5.53
C SER A 227 -6.86 -4.14 -4.19
N ALA A 228 -5.88 -4.99 -3.88
CA ALA A 228 -5.01 -4.80 -2.71
C ALA A 228 -4.20 -3.49 -2.79
N THR A 229 -3.79 -3.06 -3.99
CA THR A 229 -3.08 -1.79 -4.20
C THR A 229 -4.01 -0.58 -4.08
N ALA A 230 -5.22 -0.67 -4.64
CA ALA A 230 -6.24 0.37 -4.54
C ALA A 230 -6.61 0.63 -3.06
N LEU A 231 -6.75 -0.44 -2.28
CA LEU A 231 -7.06 -0.32 -0.86
C LEU A 231 -5.92 0.36 -0.10
N ARG A 232 -4.66 -0.03 -0.33
CA ARG A 232 -3.49 0.64 0.27
C ARG A 232 -3.44 2.13 -0.06
N LEU A 233 -3.71 2.51 -1.32
CA LEU A 233 -3.68 3.91 -1.73
C LEU A 233 -4.84 4.73 -1.13
N ARG A 234 -6.01 4.10 -0.94
CA ARG A 234 -7.14 4.71 -0.23
C ARG A 234 -6.79 5.02 1.22
N GLU A 235 -6.26 4.04 1.96
CA GLU A 235 -5.87 4.25 3.36
C GLU A 235 -4.69 5.24 3.49
N ALA A 236 -3.82 5.30 2.48
CA ALA A 236 -2.72 6.26 2.45
C ALA A 236 -3.18 7.73 2.24
N ALA A 237 -4.48 7.97 2.01
CA ALA A 237 -5.02 9.26 1.53
C ALA A 237 -4.33 9.77 0.24
N ALA A 238 -3.64 8.89 -0.49
CA ALA A 238 -2.88 9.22 -1.71
C ALA A 238 -3.74 9.14 -2.97
N TRP A 239 -5.06 8.94 -2.83
CA TRP A 239 -5.99 8.70 -3.93
C TRP A 239 -6.98 9.84 -4.10
N THR A 240 -7.00 10.46 -5.28
CA THR A 240 -8.00 11.46 -5.65
C THR A 240 -9.16 10.77 -6.38
N THR A 241 -10.39 10.88 -5.88
CA THR A 241 -11.58 10.28 -6.49
C THR A 241 -11.96 11.00 -7.79
N GLY A 242 -12.34 10.24 -8.82
CA GLY A 242 -12.78 10.76 -10.13
C GLY A 242 -13.70 9.77 -10.85
N SER A 243 -14.46 10.20 -11.87
CA SER A 243 -15.54 9.39 -12.47
C SER A 243 -15.11 8.10 -13.20
N THR A 244 -13.82 7.99 -13.57
CA THR A 244 -13.23 6.76 -14.12
C THR A 244 -12.29 6.16 -13.08
N ASP A 245 -12.83 5.92 -11.89
CA ASP A 245 -12.05 5.50 -10.72
C ASP A 245 -11.57 4.05 -10.87
N PRO A 246 -10.26 3.80 -10.78
CA PRO A 246 -9.76 2.44 -10.54
C PRO A 246 -10.34 1.81 -9.26
N SER A 247 -10.94 2.58 -8.34
CA SER A 247 -11.67 2.07 -7.15
C SER A 247 -12.90 1.22 -7.48
N ASN A 248 -13.40 1.25 -8.73
CA ASN A 248 -14.40 0.29 -9.20
C ASN A 248 -13.93 -1.17 -9.02
N ILE A 249 -12.63 -1.42 -8.86
CA ILE A 249 -12.16 -2.76 -8.53
C ILE A 249 -12.54 -3.18 -7.10
N LEU A 250 -12.62 -2.25 -6.15
CA LEU A 250 -12.99 -2.53 -4.76
C LEU A 250 -14.48 -2.86 -4.62
N SER A 251 -15.33 -2.27 -5.48
CA SER A 251 -16.75 -2.65 -5.55
C SER A 251 -16.96 -3.98 -6.27
N LYS A 252 -16.11 -4.31 -7.26
CA LYS A 252 -16.18 -5.55 -8.03
C LYS A 252 -15.54 -6.76 -7.34
N HIS A 253 -14.59 -6.55 -6.42
CA HIS A 253 -13.82 -7.62 -5.79
C HIS A 253 -14.08 -7.66 -4.28
N THR A 254 -15.06 -8.46 -3.86
CA THR A 254 -15.56 -8.55 -2.47
C THR A 254 -14.72 -9.45 -1.56
N SER A 255 -13.72 -10.16 -2.09
CA SER A 255 -12.94 -11.14 -1.32
C SER A 255 -11.86 -10.54 -0.42
N LEU A 256 -11.57 -9.24 -0.55
CA LEU A 256 -10.61 -8.54 0.30
C LEU A 256 -11.30 -7.91 1.52
N SER A 257 -10.60 -7.89 2.66
CA SER A 257 -11.04 -7.14 3.83
C SER A 257 -11.33 -5.69 3.44
N ARG A 258 -12.40 -5.11 4.00
CA ARG A 258 -12.79 -3.72 3.71
C ARG A 258 -11.79 -2.71 4.24
N SER A 259 -10.91 -3.09 5.17
CA SER A 259 -9.88 -2.22 5.76
C SER A 259 -8.54 -2.94 5.82
N THR A 260 -7.46 -2.15 5.84
CA THR A 260 -6.12 -2.64 6.18
C THR A 260 -5.61 -1.99 7.44
N ASP A 261 -4.61 -2.63 8.02
CA ASP A 261 -3.84 -2.09 9.14
C ASP A 261 -2.87 -0.96 8.71
N TYR A 262 -2.67 -0.72 7.42
CA TYR A 262 -1.77 0.32 6.96
C TYR A 262 -2.29 1.72 7.28
N VAL A 263 -1.41 2.57 7.82
CA VAL A 263 -1.60 4.03 7.91
C VAL A 263 -0.38 4.74 7.30
N PRO A 264 -0.54 5.95 6.74
CA PRO A 264 0.60 6.77 6.36
C PRO A 264 1.63 6.86 7.48
N PRO A 265 2.94 6.79 7.19
CA PRO A 265 3.97 6.88 8.23
C PRO A 265 3.82 8.16 9.05
N ILE A 266 3.49 8.02 10.33
CA ILE A 266 3.47 9.12 11.30
C ILE A 266 4.77 9.05 12.10
N VAL A 267 5.43 10.20 12.24
CA VAL A 267 6.59 10.35 13.13
C VAL A 267 6.08 10.75 14.50
N ASN A 268 6.35 9.94 15.52
CA ASN A 268 6.00 10.24 16.91
C ASN A 268 7.19 9.95 17.83
N PHE A 269 7.73 11.02 18.42
CA PHE A 269 8.85 10.93 19.38
C PHE A 269 8.39 10.70 20.83
N GLU A 270 7.10 10.83 21.12
CA GLU A 270 6.59 10.65 22.48
C GLU A 270 6.55 9.17 22.87
N SER A 271 7.39 8.81 23.85
CA SER A 271 7.32 7.52 24.55
C SER A 271 7.34 7.79 26.05
N ARG A 272 6.23 7.48 26.73
CA ARG A 272 6.11 7.61 28.19
C ARG A 272 6.42 6.29 28.92
N TYR A 273 6.43 5.18 28.20
CA TYR A 273 6.86 3.87 28.67
C TYR A 273 8.31 3.60 28.24
N LYS A 274 8.95 2.61 28.89
CA LYS A 274 10.29 2.14 28.55
C LYS A 274 10.24 0.74 27.95
N ILE A 275 11.04 0.50 26.92
CA ILE A 275 11.23 -0.84 26.33
C ILE A 275 12.64 -1.32 26.64
N PHE A 276 12.74 -2.54 27.16
CA PHE A 276 14.00 -3.21 27.46
C PHE A 276 14.13 -4.45 26.59
N ILE A 277 15.09 -4.40 25.65
CA ILE A 277 15.49 -5.54 24.84
C ILE A 277 16.91 -5.91 25.29
N PRO A 278 17.06 -6.81 26.29
CA PRO A 278 18.36 -7.08 26.88
C PRO A 278 19.31 -7.74 25.88
N THR A 279 20.60 -7.38 25.96
CA THR A 279 21.63 -8.11 25.24
C THR A 279 21.87 -9.46 25.91
N ARG A 280 22.61 -10.37 25.25
CA ARG A 280 22.89 -11.71 25.78
C ARG A 280 23.56 -11.69 27.16
N ILE A 281 24.29 -10.62 27.48
CA ILE A 281 25.00 -10.44 28.74
C ILE A 281 24.03 -9.98 29.84
N ASP A 282 23.02 -9.18 29.49
CA ASP A 282 22.08 -8.58 30.44
C ASP A 282 20.96 -9.54 30.89
N TRP A 283 20.89 -10.74 30.30
CA TRP A 283 19.83 -11.72 30.60
C TRP A 283 19.80 -12.16 32.07
N HIS A 284 20.94 -12.15 32.74
CA HIS A 284 21.03 -12.52 34.16
C HIS A 284 20.66 -11.37 35.11
N ASN A 285 20.59 -10.13 34.61
CA ASN A 285 20.36 -8.91 35.37
C ASN A 285 19.09 -8.17 34.91
N LEU A 286 18.04 -8.92 34.57
CA LEU A 286 16.77 -8.33 34.17
C LEU A 286 16.14 -7.54 35.34
N PRO A 287 15.49 -6.39 35.10
CA PRO A 287 14.92 -5.56 36.16
C PRO A 287 13.74 -6.19 36.93
N HIS A 288 13.27 -7.39 36.56
CA HIS A 288 12.16 -8.14 37.18
C HIS A 288 12.33 -8.57 38.67
N GLN A 289 13.29 -8.01 39.41
CA GLN A 289 13.57 -8.38 40.81
C GLN A 289 13.24 -7.27 41.82
N PHE A 290 12.36 -6.32 41.46
CA PHE A 290 11.94 -5.29 42.41
C PHE A 290 10.80 -5.81 43.31
N GLU A 291 10.90 -5.54 44.62
CA GLU A 291 9.91 -5.97 45.64
C GLU A 291 8.50 -5.34 45.47
N ASN A 292 8.33 -4.38 44.57
CA ASN A 292 7.05 -3.71 44.31
C ASN A 292 6.73 -3.63 42.81
N ALA A 293 6.69 -4.80 42.17
CA ALA A 293 6.50 -4.97 40.74
C ALA A 293 5.34 -5.92 40.43
N VAL A 294 4.65 -5.67 39.31
CA VAL A 294 3.62 -6.57 38.76
C VAL A 294 4.03 -7.03 37.38
N ASP A 295 4.03 -8.35 37.18
CA ASP A 295 4.39 -8.99 35.93
C ASP A 295 3.15 -9.39 35.13
N ILE A 296 3.09 -8.96 33.87
CA ILE A 296 2.03 -9.31 32.93
C ILE A 296 2.63 -9.99 31.71
N TYR A 297 2.30 -11.25 31.52
CA TYR A 297 2.76 -12.06 30.41
C TYR A 297 1.78 -11.98 29.24
N THR A 298 2.30 -11.70 28.06
CA THR A 298 1.51 -11.59 26.81
C THR A 298 2.04 -12.55 25.76
N ASP A 299 1.14 -13.11 24.96
CA ASP A 299 1.48 -14.04 23.88
C ASP A 299 0.45 -13.95 22.74
N GLY A 300 0.93 -13.98 21.49
CA GLY A 300 0.12 -14.00 20.28
C GLY A 300 0.30 -15.30 19.51
N SER A 301 -0.80 -15.92 19.07
CA SER A 301 -0.71 -17.20 18.36
C SER A 301 -1.57 -17.25 17.10
N LYS A 302 -1.15 -18.11 16.16
CA LYS A 302 -1.93 -18.47 14.99
C LYS A 302 -1.86 -19.98 14.74
N LEU A 303 -3.02 -20.63 14.66
CA LEU A 303 -3.15 -22.08 14.42
C LEU A 303 -4.29 -22.32 13.44
N ASN A 304 -4.12 -23.13 12.39
CA ASN A 304 -5.20 -23.48 11.46
C ASN A 304 -5.99 -22.26 10.90
N SER A 305 -5.28 -21.20 10.53
CA SER A 305 -5.86 -19.90 10.08
C SER A 305 -6.61 -19.11 11.15
N GLN A 306 -6.58 -19.57 12.39
CA GLN A 306 -7.18 -18.94 13.54
C GLN A 306 -6.14 -18.13 14.29
N THR A 307 -6.41 -16.86 14.59
CA THR A 307 -5.44 -15.94 15.21
C THR A 307 -6.00 -15.38 16.51
N GLY A 308 -5.21 -15.28 17.57
CA GLY A 308 -5.68 -14.83 18.89
C GLY A 308 -4.52 -14.51 19.83
N GLY A 309 -4.83 -13.88 20.95
CA GLY A 309 -3.85 -13.48 21.95
C GLY A 309 -4.27 -13.88 23.35
N GLY A 310 -3.31 -13.89 24.26
CA GLY A 310 -3.51 -14.20 25.67
C GLY A 310 -2.75 -13.23 26.57
N VAL A 311 -3.34 -12.95 27.72
CA VAL A 311 -2.77 -12.13 28.80
C VAL A 311 -2.88 -12.90 30.10
N PHE A 312 -1.79 -12.92 30.87
CA PHE A 312 -1.73 -13.62 32.15
C PHE A 312 -0.92 -12.85 33.18
N SER A 313 -1.44 -12.70 34.40
CA SER A 313 -0.71 -12.15 35.54
C SER A 313 -1.19 -12.83 36.82
N PRO A 314 -0.31 -13.56 37.55
CA PRO A 314 -0.65 -14.14 38.84
C PRO A 314 -1.03 -13.09 39.89
N GLU A 315 -0.32 -11.96 39.92
CA GLU A 315 -0.43 -10.93 40.95
C GLU A 315 -1.77 -10.20 40.86
N LEU A 316 -2.30 -10.07 39.64
CA LEU A 316 -3.58 -9.43 39.36
C LEU A 316 -4.73 -10.43 39.14
N ASP A 317 -4.48 -11.73 39.29
CA ASP A 317 -5.42 -12.82 38.96
C ASP A 317 -6.01 -12.69 37.54
N ILE A 318 -5.18 -12.29 36.57
CA ILE A 318 -5.58 -12.12 35.18
C ILE A 318 -5.28 -13.43 34.42
N LYS A 319 -6.31 -13.98 33.79
CA LYS A 319 -6.19 -15.06 32.81
C LYS A 319 -7.18 -14.87 31.68
N VAL A 320 -6.75 -14.18 30.63
CA VAL A 320 -7.62 -13.78 29.51
C VAL A 320 -7.09 -14.34 28.20
N SER A 321 -8.00 -14.85 27.37
CA SER A 321 -7.75 -15.13 25.96
C SER A 321 -8.81 -14.47 25.10
N PHE A 322 -8.39 -14.00 23.93
CA PHE A 322 -9.27 -13.33 22.99
C PHE A 322 -9.01 -13.79 21.55
N ARG A 323 -10.06 -13.68 20.73
CA ARG A 323 -10.05 -14.12 19.33
C ARG A 323 -10.00 -12.94 18.38
N LEU A 324 -9.01 -12.94 17.48
CA LEU A 324 -8.89 -11.98 16.38
C LEU A 324 -9.48 -12.55 15.08
N PRO A 325 -9.76 -11.69 14.08
CA PRO A 325 -10.11 -12.14 12.73
C PRO A 325 -9.05 -13.07 12.13
N ASP A 326 -9.48 -14.06 11.35
CA ASP A 326 -8.62 -15.12 10.78
C ASP A 326 -7.51 -14.58 9.85
N HIS A 327 -7.75 -13.42 9.25
CA HIS A 327 -6.79 -12.74 8.39
C HIS A 327 -5.68 -12.01 9.16
N CYS A 328 -5.78 -11.86 10.47
CA CYS A 328 -4.72 -11.25 11.28
C CYS A 328 -3.44 -12.09 11.27
N SER A 329 -2.30 -11.43 11.39
CA SER A 329 -0.99 -12.07 11.53
C SER A 329 -0.69 -12.39 13.00
N VAL A 330 0.27 -13.29 13.24
CA VAL A 330 0.82 -13.53 14.59
C VAL A 330 1.36 -12.22 15.17
N PHE A 331 2.05 -11.42 14.36
CA PHE A 331 2.56 -10.12 14.76
C PHE A 331 1.45 -9.19 15.31
N GLN A 332 0.30 -9.13 14.62
CA GLN A 332 -0.84 -8.35 15.12
C GLN A 332 -1.40 -8.93 16.42
N ALA A 333 -1.43 -10.26 16.56
CA ALA A 333 -1.85 -10.89 17.82
C ALA A 333 -0.97 -10.52 19.00
N GLU A 334 0.35 -10.48 18.80
CA GLU A 334 1.33 -10.06 19.82
C GLU A 334 1.10 -8.62 20.27
N VAL A 335 0.96 -7.69 19.31
CA VAL A 335 0.72 -6.28 19.62
C VAL A 335 -0.64 -6.08 20.31
N MET A 336 -1.68 -6.78 19.85
CA MET A 336 -3.00 -6.75 20.49
C MET A 336 -2.97 -7.34 21.90
N ALA A 337 -2.15 -8.36 22.18
CA ALA A 337 -2.01 -8.92 23.53
C ALA A 337 -1.35 -7.92 24.49
N ILE A 338 -0.35 -7.17 24.02
CA ILE A 338 0.24 -6.05 24.77
C ILE A 338 -0.80 -4.95 25.02
N GLN A 339 -1.62 -4.62 24.01
CA GLN A 339 -2.70 -3.65 24.17
C GLN A 339 -3.75 -4.13 25.19
N GLU A 340 -4.16 -5.39 25.13
CA GLU A 340 -5.12 -5.98 26.09
C GLU A 340 -4.55 -6.01 27.50
N ALA A 341 -3.24 -6.19 27.69
CA ALA A 341 -2.64 -6.05 29.02
C ALA A 341 -2.92 -4.68 29.66
N THR A 342 -3.00 -3.61 28.84
CA THR A 342 -3.31 -2.26 29.35
C THR A 342 -4.77 -2.08 29.78
N THR A 343 -5.72 -2.82 29.19
CA THR A 343 -7.15 -2.68 29.55
C THR A 343 -7.46 -3.22 30.93
N HIS A 344 -6.63 -4.16 31.42
CA HIS A 344 -6.75 -4.76 32.74
C HIS A 344 -5.99 -4.00 33.85
N LEU A 345 -5.29 -2.92 33.50
CA LEU A 345 -4.62 -2.07 34.49
C LEU A 345 -5.59 -1.04 35.08
N ASN A 346 -5.66 -0.99 36.41
CA ASN A 346 -6.43 0.03 37.13
C ASN A 346 -5.50 1.12 37.68
N THR A 347 -5.64 2.35 37.21
CA THR A 347 -4.80 3.50 37.61
C THR A 347 -4.93 3.88 39.07
N SER A 348 -6.03 3.52 39.74
CA SER A 348 -6.28 3.84 41.15
C SER A 348 -5.60 2.86 42.10
N VAL A 349 -5.44 1.61 41.65
CA VAL A 349 -4.92 0.49 42.46
C VAL A 349 -3.41 0.37 42.31
N HIS A 350 -2.87 0.68 41.14
CA HIS A 350 -1.47 0.42 40.82
C HIS A 350 -0.54 1.63 40.94
N GLN A 351 -0.96 2.70 41.64
CA GLN A 351 -0.11 3.89 41.80
C GLN A 351 1.16 3.56 42.59
N GLY A 352 2.32 3.91 42.03
CA GLY A 352 3.62 3.67 42.66
C GLY A 352 4.18 2.25 42.49
N ILE A 353 3.47 1.36 41.78
CA ILE A 353 3.94 0.03 41.40
C ILE A 353 4.57 0.08 40.01
N ASP A 354 5.69 -0.62 39.84
CA ASP A 354 6.32 -0.80 38.52
C ASP A 354 5.64 -1.96 37.77
N ILE A 355 5.13 -1.68 36.58
CA ILE A 355 4.40 -2.67 35.76
C ILE A 355 5.33 -3.17 34.66
N PHE A 356 5.53 -4.49 34.61
CA PHE A 356 6.35 -5.16 33.63
C PHE A 356 5.49 -5.99 32.68
N ILE A 357 5.37 -5.54 31.43
CA ILE A 357 4.72 -6.30 30.36
C ILE A 357 5.79 -7.12 29.65
N ILE A 358 5.70 -8.45 29.76
CA ILE A 358 6.68 -9.40 29.29
C ILE A 358 6.15 -10.08 28.02
N SER A 359 6.88 -9.93 26.91
CA SER A 359 6.55 -10.53 25.61
C SER A 359 7.77 -11.24 25.01
N ASP A 360 7.55 -12.37 24.32
CA ASP A 360 8.61 -13.01 23.53
C ASP A 360 8.71 -12.48 22.09
N SER A 361 7.81 -11.57 21.69
CA SER A 361 7.81 -10.92 20.39
C SER A 361 8.73 -9.70 20.34
N GLN A 362 10.01 -9.95 20.05
CA GLN A 362 10.99 -8.88 19.81
C GLN A 362 10.54 -7.93 18.69
N ALA A 363 9.84 -8.48 17.68
CA ALA A 363 9.31 -7.69 16.57
C ALA A 363 8.24 -6.69 17.04
N ALA A 364 7.30 -7.11 17.89
CA ALA A 364 6.27 -6.23 18.44
C ALA A 364 6.89 -5.09 19.27
N LEU A 365 7.84 -5.43 20.14
CA LEU A 365 8.53 -4.45 20.99
C LEU A 365 9.34 -3.44 20.16
N ARG A 366 10.13 -3.89 19.18
CA ARG A 366 10.85 -2.96 18.30
C ARG A 366 9.92 -2.07 17.48
N ALA A 367 8.76 -2.59 17.09
CA ALA A 367 7.78 -1.82 16.35
C ALA A 367 7.09 -0.76 17.24
N LEU A 368 6.87 -1.07 18.52
CA LEU A 368 6.42 -0.11 19.54
C LEU A 368 7.49 0.89 19.94
N ASP A 369 8.79 0.57 19.80
CA ASP A 369 9.91 1.50 20.07
C ASP A 369 10.16 2.47 18.90
N SER A 370 9.80 2.07 17.69
CA SER A 370 10.01 2.86 16.47
C SER A 370 9.35 4.24 16.54
N TYR A 371 10.12 5.26 16.17
CA TYR A 371 9.66 6.65 16.01
C TYR A 371 8.79 6.84 14.77
N THR A 372 8.86 5.93 13.80
CA THR A 372 8.00 5.95 12.60
C THR A 372 7.04 4.78 12.59
N MET A 373 5.75 5.05 12.42
CA MET A 373 4.70 4.03 12.53
C MET A 373 3.81 4.05 11.28
N SER A 374 3.62 2.89 10.66
CA SER A 374 2.77 2.71 9.46
C SER A 374 1.66 1.67 9.68
N SER A 375 1.39 1.30 10.94
CA SER A 375 0.36 0.34 11.34
C SER A 375 -0.61 0.98 12.31
N LYS A 376 -1.90 0.77 12.06
CA LYS A 376 -3.01 1.21 12.92
C LYS A 376 -2.97 0.49 14.27
N THR A 377 -2.79 -0.83 14.26
CA THR A 377 -2.67 -1.65 15.49
C THR A 377 -1.52 -1.17 16.37
N ILE A 378 -0.35 -0.88 15.81
CA ILE A 378 0.77 -0.34 16.59
C ILE A 378 0.43 1.07 17.12
N SER A 379 -0.17 1.93 16.28
CA SER A 379 -0.57 3.29 16.69
C SER A 379 -1.57 3.28 17.84
N GLU A 380 -2.56 2.39 17.82
CA GLU A 380 -3.57 2.25 18.87
C GLU A 380 -2.95 1.69 20.15
N CYS A 381 -2.14 0.64 20.06
CA CYS A 381 -1.42 0.06 21.20
C CYS A 381 -0.49 1.08 21.88
N ARG A 382 0.31 1.83 21.09
CA ARG A 382 1.19 2.88 21.63
C ARG A 382 0.41 4.00 22.31
N LYS A 383 -0.75 4.37 21.76
CA LYS A 383 -1.64 5.36 22.38
C LYS A 383 -2.12 4.86 23.74
N SER A 384 -2.65 3.64 23.83
CA SER A 384 -3.07 3.03 25.10
C SER A 384 -1.93 2.95 26.13
N LEU A 385 -0.73 2.54 25.71
CA LEU A 385 0.44 2.50 26.57
C LEU A 385 0.85 3.89 27.06
N ASN A 386 0.88 4.90 26.19
CA ASN A 386 1.25 6.26 26.57
C ASN A 386 0.21 6.90 27.51
N GLU A 387 -1.08 6.65 27.28
CA GLU A 387 -2.17 7.10 28.16
C GLU A 387 -2.01 6.50 29.55
N MET A 388 -1.82 5.18 29.64
CA MET A 388 -1.65 4.50 30.91
C MET A 388 -0.34 4.89 31.61
N ALA A 389 0.73 5.12 30.85
CA ALA A 389 2.03 5.56 31.36
C ALA A 389 2.03 7.01 31.89
N THR A 390 0.95 7.77 31.74
CA THR A 390 0.79 9.06 32.45
C THR A 390 0.54 8.87 33.95
N HIS A 391 0.01 7.71 34.33
CA HIS A 391 -0.40 7.41 35.70
C HIS A 391 0.46 6.31 36.33
N LEU A 392 0.95 5.37 35.52
CA LEU A 392 1.67 4.17 35.96
C LEU A 392 3.08 4.12 35.35
N ARG A 393 4.03 3.47 36.03
CA ARG A 393 5.36 3.22 35.45
C ARG A 393 5.34 1.93 34.66
N ILE A 394 5.23 2.06 33.34
CA ILE A 394 5.12 0.91 32.43
C ILE A 394 6.46 0.62 31.77
N ASN A 395 6.91 -0.62 31.93
CA ASN A 395 8.14 -1.16 31.35
C ASN A 395 7.78 -2.40 30.52
N LEU A 396 8.17 -2.42 29.26
CA LEU A 396 8.02 -3.60 28.41
C LEU A 396 9.36 -4.33 28.34
N ILE A 397 9.35 -5.64 28.55
CA ILE A 397 10.55 -6.47 28.56
C ILE A 397 10.43 -7.55 27.49
N TRP A 398 11.46 -7.66 26.65
CA TRP A 398 11.61 -8.81 25.78
C TRP A 398 12.20 -9.99 26.53
N THR A 399 11.59 -11.17 26.39
CA THR A 399 12.17 -12.44 26.85
C THR A 399 12.38 -13.40 25.68
N ARG A 400 13.52 -14.12 25.69
CA ARG A 400 13.77 -15.21 24.75
C ARG A 400 13.15 -16.52 25.21
N ASP A 401 12.96 -16.65 26.52
CA ASP A 401 12.60 -17.92 27.12
C ASP A 401 11.10 -18.17 26.96
N LYS A 402 10.80 -19.13 26.09
CA LYS A 402 9.43 -19.55 25.82
C LYS A 402 8.76 -20.21 27.03
N SER A 403 9.52 -20.60 28.05
CA SER A 403 9.02 -21.13 29.31
C SER A 403 8.75 -20.04 30.36
N VAL A 404 9.37 -18.86 30.23
CA VAL A 404 9.15 -17.69 31.11
C VAL A 404 7.89 -16.93 30.70
N VAL A 405 7.55 -16.86 29.41
CA VAL A 405 6.18 -16.52 29.01
C VAL A 405 5.29 -17.65 29.52
N ASN A 406 4.62 -17.41 30.65
CA ASN A 406 3.96 -18.43 31.44
C ASN A 406 3.16 -19.37 30.51
N LEU A 407 3.31 -20.69 30.70
CA LEU A 407 2.56 -21.71 29.96
C LEU A 407 1.06 -21.37 29.88
N SER A 408 0.53 -20.67 30.89
CA SER A 408 -0.84 -20.16 30.94
C SER A 408 -1.16 -19.09 29.88
N ALA A 409 -0.28 -18.13 29.61
CA ALA A 409 -0.46 -17.15 28.53
C ALA A 409 -0.43 -17.85 27.16
N LYS A 410 0.44 -18.85 27.00
CA LYS A 410 0.57 -19.66 25.77
C LYS A 410 -0.59 -20.64 25.57
N GLN A 411 -1.12 -21.18 26.65
CA GLN A 411 -2.33 -22.00 26.63
C GLN A 411 -3.54 -21.12 26.33
N ALA A 412 -3.61 -19.92 26.92
CA ALA A 412 -4.64 -18.92 26.67
C ALA A 412 -4.63 -18.46 25.20
N SER A 413 -3.48 -18.11 24.63
CA SER A 413 -3.37 -17.66 23.24
C SER A 413 -3.75 -18.74 22.22
N LYS A 414 -3.66 -20.03 22.61
CA LYS A 414 -4.05 -21.20 21.81
C LYS A 414 -5.47 -21.69 22.09
N SER A 415 -6.06 -21.30 23.23
CA SER A 415 -7.47 -21.56 23.53
C SER A 415 -8.29 -20.46 22.87
N PHE A 416 -8.62 -20.66 21.60
CA PHE A 416 -9.45 -19.70 20.89
C PHE A 416 -10.90 -19.80 21.39
N PRO A 417 -11.41 -18.83 22.18
CA PRO A 417 -12.82 -18.84 22.52
C PRO A 417 -13.66 -18.75 21.23
N PRO A 418 -14.84 -19.38 21.17
CA PRO A 418 -15.77 -19.15 20.07
C PRO A 418 -16.03 -17.65 19.96
N ARG A 419 -16.10 -17.14 18.73
CA ARG A 419 -16.23 -15.70 18.47
C ARG A 419 -17.41 -15.14 19.26
N SER A 420 -17.13 -14.40 20.34
CA SER A 420 -18.16 -13.69 21.07
C SER A 420 -18.66 -12.57 20.16
N ILE A 421 -19.97 -12.54 19.93
CA ILE A 421 -20.63 -11.39 19.32
C ILE A 421 -20.71 -10.32 20.42
N SER A 422 -19.57 -9.75 20.81
CA SER A 422 -19.55 -8.59 21.69
C SER A 422 -19.70 -7.34 20.83
N ARG A 423 -20.78 -6.61 21.13
CA ARG A 423 -21.12 -5.31 20.55
C ARG A 423 -19.94 -4.35 20.73
N SER A 424 -19.60 -3.63 19.67
CA SER A 424 -18.78 -2.43 19.74
C SER A 424 -19.33 -1.47 20.81
N PRO A 425 -18.54 -0.99 21.78
CA PRO A 425 -18.94 0.15 22.58
C PRO A 425 -18.84 1.40 21.68
N ASN A 426 -19.90 2.22 21.71
CA ASN A 426 -20.09 3.50 21.02
C ASN A 426 -20.72 3.44 19.61
N GLN A 427 -21.98 3.02 19.57
CA GLN A 427 -23.00 3.71 18.76
C GLN A 427 -24.14 4.11 19.70
N THR A 428 -24.05 5.30 20.28
CA THR A 428 -25.19 5.96 20.90
C THR A 428 -26.07 6.56 19.80
N ASP A 429 -27.31 6.07 19.77
CA ASP A 429 -28.56 6.76 19.44
C ASP A 429 -28.83 7.19 17.99
N ALA A 430 -29.43 6.25 17.24
CA ALA A 430 -30.53 6.57 16.34
C ALA A 430 -31.68 5.58 16.60
N VAL A 431 -32.63 6.00 17.42
CA VAL A 431 -33.88 5.28 17.71
C VAL A 431 -34.69 5.18 16.41
N ASN A 432 -34.84 3.96 15.90
CA ASN A 432 -35.82 3.61 14.88
C ASN A 432 -37.17 3.36 15.55
N ILE A 433 -38.12 4.28 15.38
CA ILE A 433 -39.54 3.97 15.54
C ILE A 433 -40.04 3.53 14.18
N GLN A 434 -40.22 2.24 13.99
CA GLN A 434 -41.18 1.72 13.00
C GLN A 434 -41.65 0.35 13.44
N THR A 435 -42.75 0.35 14.20
CA THR A 435 -43.55 -0.84 14.48
C THR A 435 -44.53 -1.09 13.34
N ASP A 436 -44.58 -2.35 12.94
CA ASP A 436 -45.50 -2.99 12.02
C ASP A 436 -46.97 -2.66 12.27
N ILE A 437 -47.72 -2.33 11.20
CA ILE A 437 -49.12 -2.77 11.03
C ILE A 437 -49.35 -3.09 9.55
N VAL A 438 -49.37 -4.38 9.23
CA VAL A 438 -50.01 -4.93 8.02
C VAL A 438 -51.43 -5.36 8.43
N ASN A 439 -52.45 -4.78 7.77
CA ASN A 439 -53.76 -5.35 7.42
C ASN A 439 -54.89 -4.31 7.53
N ASN A 440 -55.34 -3.74 6.40
CA ASN A 440 -56.72 -3.99 5.94
C ASN A 440 -57.05 -3.37 4.56
N ARG A 441 -57.53 -4.26 3.69
CA ARG A 441 -58.50 -4.15 2.59
C ARG A 441 -59.04 -2.76 2.17
N SER A 442 -58.93 -2.51 0.87
CA SER A 442 -59.73 -1.66 -0.05
C SER A 442 -61.25 -1.55 0.26
N PRO A 443 -62.04 -0.54 -0.23
CA PRO A 443 -61.96 0.01 -1.61
C PRO A 443 -62.38 1.50 -1.87
N LYS A 444 -62.02 1.95 -3.09
CA LYS A 444 -62.72 2.93 -3.99
C LYS A 444 -63.52 4.10 -3.39
N ARG A 445 -63.14 5.35 -3.76
CA ARG A 445 -64.04 6.29 -4.46
C ARG A 445 -63.28 7.52 -4.99
N ALA A 446 -63.66 7.90 -6.21
CA ALA A 446 -63.30 9.12 -6.90
C ALA A 446 -63.93 10.36 -6.23
N LEU A 447 -63.26 11.51 -6.35
CA LEU A 447 -63.86 12.81 -6.69
C LEU A 447 -62.72 13.80 -7.00
N SER A 448 -63.02 14.70 -7.93
CA SER A 448 -62.12 15.51 -8.73
C SER A 448 -62.03 16.96 -8.16
N PRO A 449 -61.49 17.99 -8.86
CA PRO A 449 -60.58 18.99 -8.30
C PRO A 449 -61.23 20.36 -8.04
N LEU A 450 -60.50 21.26 -7.38
CA LEU A 450 -60.64 22.74 -7.28
C LEU A 450 -59.45 23.16 -6.38
N MET A 451 -58.52 24.06 -6.68
CA MET A 451 -58.40 25.19 -7.61
C MET A 451 -56.95 25.30 -8.07
#